data_AF-A0A926PKN1-F1
#
_entry.id   AF-A0A926PKN1-F1
#
_cell.length_a   1.000
_cell.length_b   1.000
_cell.length_c   1.000
_cell.angle_alpha   90.00
_cell.angle_beta   90.00
_cell.angle_gamma   90.00
#
_symmetry.space_group_name_H-M   'P 1'
#
loop_
_entity.id
_entity.type
_entity.pdbx_description
1 polymer ?
#
loop_
_entity_poly.entity_id
_entity_poly.type
_entity_poly.pdbx_seq_one_letter_code
_entity_poly.pdbx_strand_id
1 'polypeptide(L)'
;MTDTTIAANSLTSGGGSAPPTYAGPLEVLVNKPVVLKGNYDAARIRRITLMAEDKVNLDVKLNNGTWQVSMPRGFSTPGARWLRLRGFDASNKLIENRVFYITVSRNPLTVGQSLSVKLLRDTFFKVSTEDSARLNTQQKVLVKAGQTFPVLRYGFIDGHLKLELGSTIAPIGNFGYFYEDHVQLTKGAQILRFSLDDVPDIPLAAHLLITQTTFFKTSPADSSLLAANQRTNVLKGQVFQITGYACTRGHFRVTLKDPIPGFGDRGFIFWQYAQIERNGREVPYDSSALTVTALRDTVIKKRPVDSSELQPDERSTFNANEFYGVASYMIEGGHIKVSLNEELPNFGNTGYIFPDFVRMSRGNRAFNPIPGSVELNVPYFSQRDNPRFYWSTCNVTAIAMCMSYLGTRAREGGQLEDELLQWCFIEDGEGSQINHNTLSKLIDAYGFDGTFSTEWTFRDVREELINGRPVVLCGMFTSYGHIVTVIGYTPNGYIVNDPWGDALTGYADTEGRKLLYPYDYTNRVCGPDGKVWAHFIRRRA
;
A
#
# COMPACT_ATOMS: atom_id res chain seq x y z
N MET A 1 15.35 -34.51 -3.43
CA MET A 1 15.14 -35.90 -2.97
C MET A 1 14.15 -36.55 -3.92
N THR A 2 14.46 -37.77 -4.30
CA THR A 2 14.10 -38.47 -5.54
C THR A 2 12.61 -38.58 -5.84
N ASP A 3 12.24 -38.13 -7.03
CA ASP A 3 10.94 -38.29 -7.68
C ASP A 3 10.93 -39.63 -8.44
N THR A 4 10.08 -40.55 -8.02
CA THR A 4 9.94 -41.87 -8.65
C THR A 4 8.97 -41.79 -9.82
N THR A 5 9.53 -41.84 -11.01
CA THR A 5 8.87 -42.08 -12.30
C THR A 5 7.98 -43.32 -12.26
N ILE A 6 6.67 -43.16 -12.45
CA ILE A 6 5.77 -44.26 -12.84
C ILE A 6 5.70 -44.26 -14.37
N ALA A 7 6.10 -45.40 -14.93
CA ALA A 7 6.23 -45.67 -16.35
C ALA A 7 4.90 -45.50 -17.11
N ALA A 8 4.98 -44.82 -18.25
CA ALA A 8 3.97 -44.84 -19.29
C ALA A 8 4.05 -46.17 -20.05
N ASN A 9 3.15 -47.11 -19.75
CA ASN A 9 2.94 -48.25 -20.62
C ASN A 9 2.12 -47.82 -21.84
N SER A 10 2.75 -47.89 -23.00
CA SER A 10 2.17 -47.80 -24.32
C SER A 10 1.13 -48.90 -24.54
N LEU A 11 -0.09 -48.52 -24.94
CA LEU A 11 -1.03 -49.38 -25.64
C LEU A 11 -1.21 -48.81 -27.04
N THR A 12 -0.59 -49.46 -28.03
CA THR A 12 -0.69 -49.12 -29.45
C THR A 12 -1.92 -49.76 -30.09
N SER A 13 -2.71 -48.91 -30.75
CA SER A 13 -3.48 -49.06 -31.99
C SER A 13 -4.32 -50.33 -32.23
N GLY A 14 -5.64 -50.13 -32.23
CA GLY A 14 -6.60 -50.88 -33.04
C GLY A 14 -7.85 -50.02 -33.28
N GLY A 15 -8.24 -49.84 -34.56
CA GLY A 15 -9.57 -49.41 -35.04
C GLY A 15 -10.22 -48.17 -34.42
N GLY A 16 -10.29 -47.06 -35.18
CA GLY A 16 -10.69 -45.75 -34.67
C GLY A 16 -12.03 -45.66 -33.92
N SER A 17 -12.01 -44.95 -32.79
CA SER A 17 -13.19 -44.26 -32.22
C SER A 17 -12.79 -43.21 -31.18
N ALA A 18 -13.61 -42.17 -31.01
CA ALA A 18 -13.29 -40.98 -30.22
C ALA A 18 -13.46 -41.19 -28.69
N PRO A 19 -12.55 -40.64 -27.85
CA PRO A 19 -12.71 -40.64 -26.39
C PRO A 19 -13.92 -39.79 -25.98
N PRO A 20 -14.51 -40.01 -24.80
CA PRO A 20 -15.64 -39.22 -24.34
C PRO A 20 -15.25 -37.74 -24.20
N THR A 21 -16.09 -36.86 -24.72
CA THR A 21 -15.88 -35.41 -24.79
C THR A 21 -16.78 -34.66 -23.82
N TYR A 22 -16.47 -33.39 -23.57
CA TYR A 22 -17.32 -32.45 -22.85
C TYR A 22 -17.67 -31.29 -23.77
N ALA A 23 -18.96 -30.98 -23.87
CA ALA A 23 -19.54 -29.92 -24.70
C ALA A 23 -20.54 -29.05 -23.89
N GLY A 24 -20.38 -29.03 -22.56
CA GLY A 24 -21.18 -28.21 -21.65
C GLY A 24 -20.55 -26.84 -21.37
N PRO A 25 -21.21 -26.00 -20.55
CA PRO A 25 -20.74 -24.66 -20.21
C PRO A 25 -19.48 -24.67 -19.33
N LEU A 26 -18.48 -23.88 -19.72
CA LEU A 26 -17.21 -23.73 -18.98
C LEU A 26 -17.28 -22.71 -17.84
N GLU A 27 -18.34 -21.88 -17.81
CA GLU A 27 -18.67 -21.00 -16.69
C GLU A 27 -20.18 -21.06 -16.44
N VAL A 28 -20.57 -21.13 -15.16
CA VAL A 28 -21.96 -21.28 -14.72
C VAL A 28 -22.22 -20.40 -13.50
N LEU A 29 -23.47 -19.99 -13.31
CA LEU A 29 -23.87 -19.21 -12.15
C LEU A 29 -24.09 -20.08 -10.91
N VAL A 30 -23.73 -19.54 -9.75
CA VAL A 30 -24.18 -20.07 -8.46
C VAL A 30 -25.72 -20.17 -8.46
N ASN A 31 -26.24 -21.30 -7.98
CA ASN A 31 -27.67 -21.57 -7.79
C ASN A 31 -28.54 -21.45 -9.06
N LYS A 32 -27.97 -21.65 -10.26
CA LYS A 32 -28.73 -21.67 -11.52
C LYS A 32 -28.74 -23.06 -12.16
N PRO A 33 -29.85 -23.48 -12.79
CA PRO A 33 -29.92 -24.73 -13.52
C PRO A 33 -28.78 -24.84 -14.55
N VAL A 34 -28.13 -26.00 -14.60
CA VAL A 34 -27.08 -26.27 -15.59
C VAL A 34 -27.23 -27.68 -16.14
N VAL A 35 -26.97 -27.80 -17.44
CA VAL A 35 -26.86 -29.08 -18.14
C VAL A 35 -25.41 -29.30 -18.56
N LEU A 36 -24.79 -30.35 -18.04
CA LEU A 36 -23.50 -30.84 -18.50
C LEU A 36 -23.74 -31.91 -19.55
N LYS A 37 -23.02 -31.88 -20.66
CA LYS A 37 -23.21 -32.85 -21.74
C LYS A 37 -21.95 -33.09 -22.54
N GLY A 38 -21.93 -34.17 -23.29
CA GLY A 38 -20.87 -34.47 -24.25
C GLY A 38 -21.15 -35.75 -25.03
N ASN A 39 -20.18 -36.17 -25.84
CA ASN A 39 -20.30 -37.34 -26.70
C ASN A 39 -19.40 -38.48 -26.20
N TYR A 40 -19.68 -39.70 -26.62
CA TYR A 40 -18.85 -40.88 -26.36
C TYR A 40 -19.05 -41.95 -27.42
N ASP A 41 -18.09 -42.87 -27.56
CA ASP A 41 -18.25 -44.06 -28.42
C ASP A 41 -19.10 -45.13 -27.72
N ALA A 42 -20.33 -45.31 -28.20
CA ALA A 42 -21.29 -46.27 -27.66
C ALA A 42 -20.99 -47.74 -28.01
N ALA A 43 -20.09 -48.01 -28.97
CA ALA A 43 -19.65 -49.38 -29.25
C ALA A 43 -18.70 -49.89 -28.16
N ARG A 44 -17.83 -49.01 -27.64
CA ARG A 44 -16.80 -49.34 -26.66
C ARG A 44 -17.20 -49.07 -25.21
N ILE A 45 -17.87 -47.95 -24.95
CA ILE A 45 -18.21 -47.51 -23.59
C ILE A 45 -19.67 -47.86 -23.32
N ARG A 46 -19.90 -48.78 -22.37
CA ARG A 46 -21.23 -49.20 -21.93
C ARG A 46 -21.73 -48.45 -20.71
N ARG A 47 -20.82 -47.82 -19.95
CA ARG A 47 -21.16 -47.03 -18.77
C ARG A 47 -20.26 -45.80 -18.64
N ILE A 48 -20.85 -44.67 -18.30
CA ILE A 48 -20.13 -43.43 -17.97
C ILE A 48 -20.48 -43.02 -16.55
N THR A 49 -19.48 -42.51 -15.83
CA THR A 49 -19.69 -41.81 -14.56
C THR A 49 -19.08 -40.42 -14.64
N LEU A 50 -19.76 -39.45 -14.02
CA LEU A 50 -19.24 -38.11 -13.84
C LEU A 50 -19.18 -37.80 -12.34
N MET A 51 -18.01 -37.42 -11.86
CA MET A 51 -17.80 -37.00 -10.47
C MET A 51 -17.40 -35.53 -10.42
N ALA A 52 -18.07 -34.73 -9.60
CA ALA A 52 -17.58 -33.41 -9.25
C ALA A 52 -16.55 -33.52 -8.13
N GLU A 53 -15.36 -32.96 -8.40
CA GLU A 53 -14.24 -32.82 -7.46
C GLU A 53 -13.81 -34.14 -6.79
N ASP A 54 -14.04 -35.27 -7.48
CA ASP A 54 -13.82 -36.62 -6.96
C ASP A 54 -14.57 -36.96 -5.66
N LYS A 55 -15.58 -36.15 -5.31
CA LYS A 55 -16.34 -36.26 -4.06
C LYS A 55 -17.82 -36.55 -4.29
N VAL A 56 -18.41 -35.97 -5.33
CA VAL A 56 -19.86 -36.03 -5.56
C VAL A 56 -20.15 -36.73 -6.88
N ASN A 57 -20.82 -37.88 -6.83
CA ASN A 57 -21.31 -38.55 -8.03
C ASN A 57 -22.48 -37.77 -8.63
N LEU A 58 -22.44 -37.53 -9.93
CA LEU A 58 -23.50 -36.88 -10.68
C LEU A 58 -24.28 -37.91 -11.49
N ASP A 59 -25.60 -37.75 -11.56
CA ASP A 59 -26.50 -38.67 -12.26
C ASP A 59 -26.37 -38.50 -13.78
N VAL A 60 -25.70 -39.46 -14.43
CA VAL A 60 -25.43 -39.46 -15.86
C VAL A 60 -26.52 -40.21 -16.62
N LYS A 61 -27.18 -39.52 -17.55
CA LYS A 61 -28.09 -40.12 -18.52
C LYS A 61 -27.36 -40.35 -19.84
N LEU A 62 -27.47 -41.55 -20.38
CA LEU A 62 -26.92 -41.93 -21.67
C LEU A 62 -28.00 -41.99 -22.73
N ASN A 63 -27.69 -41.50 -23.93
CA ASN A 63 -28.54 -41.65 -25.10
C ASN A 63 -27.67 -41.79 -26.35
N ASN A 64 -27.64 -43.01 -26.92
CA ASN A 64 -26.99 -43.39 -28.18
C ASN A 64 -25.76 -42.54 -28.59
N GLY A 65 -24.67 -42.61 -27.82
CA GLY A 65 -23.42 -41.88 -28.10
C GLY A 65 -23.32 -40.48 -27.47
N THR A 66 -24.30 -40.06 -26.68
CA THR A 66 -24.29 -38.80 -25.91
C THR A 66 -24.55 -39.05 -24.43
N TRP A 67 -23.89 -38.27 -23.57
CA TRP A 67 -24.10 -38.30 -22.13
C TRP A 67 -24.55 -36.92 -21.64
N GLN A 68 -25.38 -36.91 -20.60
CA GLN A 68 -25.90 -35.68 -20.01
C GLN A 68 -26.08 -35.81 -18.49
N VAL A 69 -25.81 -34.74 -17.76
CA VAL A 69 -26.20 -34.54 -16.36
C VAL A 69 -27.05 -33.27 -16.28
N SER A 70 -28.24 -33.37 -15.69
CA SER A 70 -29.08 -32.21 -15.39
C SER A 70 -28.95 -31.85 -13.92
N MET A 71 -28.53 -30.62 -13.64
CA MET A 71 -28.40 -30.11 -12.27
C MET A 71 -29.34 -28.91 -12.10
N PRO A 72 -30.61 -29.14 -11.72
CA PRO A 72 -31.64 -28.09 -11.67
C PRO A 72 -31.35 -27.00 -10.63
N ARG A 73 -30.59 -27.32 -9.58
CA ARG A 73 -30.12 -26.34 -8.57
C ARG A 73 -28.72 -25.78 -8.87
N GLY A 74 -28.03 -26.30 -9.89
CA GLY A 74 -26.68 -25.90 -10.22
C GLY A 74 -25.66 -26.15 -9.12
N PHE A 75 -24.58 -25.36 -9.17
CA PHE A 75 -23.53 -25.35 -8.16
C PHE A 75 -23.87 -24.36 -7.06
N SER A 76 -23.75 -24.78 -5.80
CA SER A 76 -24.10 -23.96 -4.64
C SER A 76 -22.99 -23.01 -4.17
N THR A 77 -21.76 -23.22 -4.64
CA THR A 77 -20.57 -22.49 -4.19
C THR A 77 -19.74 -22.02 -5.39
N PRO A 78 -19.20 -20.78 -5.37
CA PRO A 78 -18.39 -20.27 -6.46
C PRO A 78 -16.96 -20.82 -6.45
N GLY A 79 -16.25 -20.63 -7.55
CA GLY A 79 -14.85 -20.98 -7.74
C GLY A 79 -14.63 -21.96 -8.90
N ALA A 80 -13.36 -22.27 -9.16
CA ALA A 80 -13.02 -23.33 -10.10
C ALA A 80 -13.49 -24.67 -9.56
N ARG A 81 -14.09 -25.50 -10.42
CA ARG A 81 -14.51 -26.87 -10.15
C ARG A 81 -13.92 -27.77 -11.22
N TRP A 82 -13.67 -29.02 -10.87
CA TRP A 82 -13.29 -30.04 -11.84
C TRP A 82 -14.29 -31.20 -11.82
N LEU A 83 -14.50 -31.78 -12.99
CA LEU A 83 -15.41 -32.88 -13.25
C LEU A 83 -14.60 -34.03 -13.83
N ARG A 84 -14.59 -35.18 -13.16
CA ARG A 84 -13.95 -36.40 -13.64
C ARG A 84 -14.96 -37.27 -14.38
N LEU A 85 -14.74 -37.44 -15.68
CA LEU A 85 -15.53 -38.30 -16.55
C LEU A 85 -14.78 -39.62 -16.74
N ARG A 86 -15.42 -40.74 -16.40
CA ARG A 86 -14.86 -42.08 -16.59
C ARG A 86 -15.77 -42.91 -17.49
N GLY A 87 -15.17 -43.66 -18.40
CA GLY A 87 -15.86 -44.59 -19.30
C GLY A 87 -15.45 -46.03 -18.99
N PHE A 88 -16.42 -46.93 -19.01
CA PHE A 88 -16.24 -48.36 -18.72
C PHE A 88 -16.80 -49.21 -19.86
N ASP A 89 -16.15 -50.33 -20.13
CA ASP A 89 -16.59 -51.30 -21.14
C ASP A 89 -17.69 -52.25 -20.64
N ALA A 90 -18.09 -53.22 -21.45
CA ALA A 90 -19.11 -54.21 -21.12
C ALA A 90 -18.75 -55.12 -19.94
N SER A 91 -17.46 -55.32 -19.67
CA SER A 91 -16.97 -56.08 -18.51
C SER A 91 -16.83 -55.21 -17.25
N ASN A 92 -17.30 -53.96 -17.31
CA ASN A 92 -17.17 -52.94 -16.27
C ASN A 92 -15.72 -52.53 -15.97
N LYS A 93 -14.78 -52.78 -16.90
CA LYS A 93 -13.39 -52.34 -16.79
C LYS A 93 -13.28 -50.87 -17.18
N LEU A 94 -12.52 -50.10 -16.40
CA LEU A 94 -12.23 -48.70 -16.70
C LEU A 94 -11.35 -48.61 -17.96
N ILE A 95 -11.83 -47.88 -18.96
CA ILE A 95 -11.14 -47.71 -20.25
C ILE A 95 -10.88 -46.24 -20.60
N GLU A 96 -11.50 -45.30 -19.87
CA GLU A 96 -11.34 -43.85 -20.06
C GLU A 96 -11.40 -43.10 -18.72
N ASN A 97 -10.55 -42.08 -18.54
CA ASN A 97 -10.53 -41.24 -17.33
C ASN A 97 -10.03 -39.82 -17.68
N ARG A 98 -10.93 -38.84 -17.71
CA ARG A 98 -10.63 -37.45 -18.09
C ARG A 98 -11.12 -36.48 -17.03
N VAL A 99 -10.47 -35.33 -16.95
CA VAL A 99 -10.88 -34.23 -16.06
C VAL A 99 -11.16 -33.00 -16.91
N PHE A 100 -12.30 -32.37 -16.68
CA PHE A 100 -12.69 -31.09 -17.26
C PHE A 100 -12.89 -30.08 -16.16
N TYR A 101 -12.73 -28.81 -16.47
CA TYR A 101 -12.88 -27.76 -15.48
C TYR A 101 -13.98 -26.79 -15.89
N ILE A 102 -14.65 -26.25 -14.88
CA ILE A 102 -15.67 -25.23 -15.03
C ILE A 102 -15.47 -24.17 -13.94
N THR A 103 -15.90 -22.95 -14.19
CA THR A 103 -15.92 -21.86 -13.20
C THR A 103 -17.34 -21.64 -12.73
N VAL A 104 -17.56 -21.59 -11.41
CA VAL A 104 -18.85 -21.22 -10.83
C VAL A 104 -18.76 -19.77 -10.33
N SER A 105 -19.57 -18.86 -10.87
CA SER A 105 -19.47 -17.42 -10.63
C SER A 105 -20.64 -16.85 -9.84
N ARG A 106 -20.39 -15.77 -9.06
CA ARG A 106 -21.39 -15.04 -8.26
C ARG A 106 -21.90 -13.75 -8.91
N ASN A 107 -21.14 -13.18 -9.84
CA ASN A 107 -21.41 -11.84 -10.35
C ASN A 107 -22.17 -11.88 -11.70
N PRO A 108 -23.48 -11.54 -11.74
CA PRO A 108 -24.26 -11.53 -12.97
C PRO A 108 -23.78 -10.49 -14.01
N LEU A 109 -22.95 -9.50 -13.65
CA LEU A 109 -22.44 -8.47 -14.56
C LEU A 109 -21.20 -8.91 -15.38
N THR A 110 -20.52 -9.99 -14.98
CA THR A 110 -19.39 -10.59 -15.73
C THR A 110 -19.64 -12.04 -16.12
N VAL A 111 -20.78 -12.59 -15.74
CA VAL A 111 -21.21 -13.94 -16.11
C VAL A 111 -21.70 -13.93 -17.55
N GLY A 112 -21.15 -14.82 -18.36
CA GLY A 112 -21.51 -14.96 -19.78
C GLY A 112 -20.76 -14.03 -20.74
N GLN A 113 -19.89 -13.14 -20.23
CA GLN A 113 -18.96 -12.43 -21.10
C GLN A 113 -17.78 -13.35 -21.42
N SER A 114 -17.64 -13.72 -22.69
CA SER A 114 -16.52 -14.53 -23.15
C SER A 114 -15.21 -13.77 -22.95
N LEU A 115 -14.19 -14.46 -22.45
CA LEU A 115 -12.83 -13.98 -22.65
C LEU A 115 -12.58 -13.99 -24.16
N SER A 116 -11.95 -12.95 -24.68
CA SER A 116 -11.57 -12.90 -26.09
C SER A 116 -10.20 -12.28 -26.24
N VAL A 117 -9.40 -12.84 -27.14
CA VAL A 117 -8.13 -12.24 -27.54
C VAL A 117 -8.29 -11.63 -28.93
N LYS A 118 -8.01 -10.34 -29.05
CA LYS A 118 -7.97 -9.62 -30.33
C LYS A 118 -6.52 -9.43 -30.76
N LEU A 119 -6.20 -9.73 -32.01
CA LEU A 119 -4.88 -9.48 -32.58
C LEU A 119 -4.77 -8.00 -32.95
N LEU A 120 -3.81 -7.29 -32.35
CA LEU A 120 -3.52 -5.89 -32.65
C LEU A 120 -2.53 -5.76 -33.81
N ARG A 121 -1.64 -6.75 -33.96
CA ARG A 121 -0.63 -6.84 -35.01
C ARG A 121 -0.59 -8.26 -35.57
N ASP A 122 -0.07 -8.40 -36.79
CA ASP A 122 0.28 -9.70 -37.35
C ASP A 122 1.30 -10.37 -36.43
N THR A 123 1.01 -11.58 -35.98
CA THR A 123 1.86 -12.29 -35.01
C THR A 123 1.73 -13.79 -35.15
N PHE A 124 2.67 -14.55 -34.58
CA PHE A 124 2.60 -16.01 -34.59
C PHE A 124 1.85 -16.54 -33.38
N PHE A 125 0.89 -17.43 -33.61
CA PHE A 125 0.40 -18.36 -32.57
C PHE A 125 1.33 -19.56 -32.54
N LYS A 126 1.88 -19.87 -31.36
CA LYS A 126 3.00 -20.82 -31.21
C LYS A 126 2.67 -21.93 -30.22
N VAL A 127 3.34 -23.08 -30.35
CA VAL A 127 3.29 -24.17 -29.33
C VAL A 127 4.13 -23.87 -28.07
N SER A 128 5.03 -22.87 -28.12
CA SER A 128 5.90 -22.47 -27.00
C SER A 128 6.25 -20.97 -27.05
N THR A 129 6.98 -20.48 -26.05
CA THR A 129 7.48 -19.09 -25.95
C THR A 129 8.76 -18.84 -26.74
N GLU A 130 9.36 -19.85 -27.38
CA GLU A 130 10.59 -19.71 -28.17
C GLU A 130 10.45 -18.69 -29.31
N ASP A 131 11.58 -18.13 -29.74
CA ASP A 131 11.65 -17.26 -30.90
C ASP A 131 11.02 -17.94 -32.12
N SER A 132 10.14 -17.22 -32.82
CA SER A 132 9.44 -17.72 -34.00
C SER A 132 10.39 -18.24 -35.08
N ALA A 133 11.61 -17.71 -35.20
CA ALA A 133 12.61 -18.18 -36.16
C ALA A 133 13.06 -19.63 -35.91
N ARG A 134 12.96 -20.12 -34.66
CA ARG A 134 13.37 -21.48 -34.27
C ARG A 134 12.26 -22.52 -34.43
N LEU A 135 11.03 -22.08 -34.66
CA LEU A 135 9.86 -22.95 -34.77
C LEU A 135 9.55 -23.26 -36.24
N ASN A 136 9.27 -24.53 -36.53
CA ASN A 136 8.87 -24.97 -37.87
C ASN A 136 7.36 -24.71 -38.13
N THR A 137 6.90 -25.00 -39.34
CA THR A 137 5.53 -24.72 -39.79
C THR A 137 4.43 -25.50 -39.06
N GLN A 138 4.76 -26.58 -38.33
CA GLN A 138 3.83 -27.30 -37.45
C GLN A 138 3.79 -26.74 -36.03
N GLN A 139 4.74 -25.86 -35.68
CA GLN A 139 4.93 -25.31 -34.35
C GLN A 139 4.58 -23.82 -34.24
N LYS A 140 4.37 -23.15 -35.38
CA LYS A 140 3.86 -21.78 -35.45
C LYS A 140 2.89 -21.60 -36.61
N VAL A 141 1.96 -20.67 -36.45
CA VAL A 141 1.08 -20.19 -37.53
C VAL A 141 0.95 -18.68 -37.45
N LEU A 142 1.04 -18.00 -38.59
CA LEU A 142 0.83 -16.56 -38.66
C LEU A 142 -0.67 -16.27 -38.53
N VAL A 143 -1.02 -15.40 -37.59
CA VAL A 143 -2.39 -14.94 -37.34
C VAL A 143 -2.43 -13.44 -37.62
N LYS A 144 -3.38 -13.03 -38.44
CA LYS A 144 -3.45 -11.65 -38.96
C LYS A 144 -4.08 -10.70 -37.94
N ALA A 145 -3.63 -9.45 -37.96
CA ALA A 145 -4.20 -8.37 -37.17
C ALA A 145 -5.72 -8.24 -37.42
N GLY A 146 -6.44 -7.82 -36.38
CA GLY A 146 -7.90 -7.65 -36.41
C GLY A 146 -8.70 -8.93 -36.10
N GLN A 147 -8.10 -10.11 -36.20
CA GLN A 147 -8.77 -11.36 -35.82
C GLN A 147 -9.05 -11.40 -34.32
N THR A 148 -10.16 -12.05 -33.94
CA THR A 148 -10.56 -12.20 -32.53
C THR A 148 -10.94 -13.66 -32.25
N PHE A 149 -10.43 -14.22 -31.17
CA PHE A 149 -10.67 -15.60 -30.79
C PHE A 149 -11.32 -15.69 -29.40
N PRO A 150 -12.32 -16.57 -29.20
CA PRO A 150 -12.81 -16.87 -27.87
C PRO A 150 -11.70 -17.55 -27.06
N VAL A 151 -11.55 -17.16 -25.81
CA VAL A 151 -10.56 -17.72 -24.88
C VAL A 151 -11.32 -18.45 -23.77
N LEU A 152 -10.90 -19.68 -23.49
CA LEU A 152 -11.40 -20.48 -22.38
C LEU A 152 -10.60 -20.21 -21.13
N ARG A 153 -9.26 -20.16 -21.28
CA ARG A 153 -8.30 -19.96 -20.19
C ARG A 153 -7.07 -19.24 -20.69
N TYR A 154 -6.41 -18.54 -19.77
CA TYR A 154 -5.16 -17.86 -20.06
C TYR A 154 -4.18 -17.95 -18.89
N GLY A 155 -2.91 -17.78 -19.22
CA GLY A 155 -1.82 -17.48 -18.33
C GLY A 155 -0.86 -16.51 -19.04
N PHE A 156 0.17 -16.09 -18.33
CA PHE A 156 1.21 -15.23 -18.89
C PHE A 156 2.56 -15.71 -18.39
N ILE A 157 3.49 -15.92 -19.31
CA ILE A 157 4.83 -16.46 -19.09
C ILE A 157 5.77 -15.93 -20.19
N ASP A 158 6.98 -15.50 -19.81
CA ASP A 158 8.03 -15.02 -20.73
C ASP A 158 7.55 -14.01 -21.78
N GLY A 159 6.74 -13.02 -21.39
CA GLY A 159 6.20 -12.00 -22.32
C GLY A 159 5.10 -12.50 -23.26
N HIS A 160 4.58 -13.71 -23.05
CA HIS A 160 3.55 -14.32 -23.89
C HIS A 160 2.27 -14.62 -23.12
N LEU A 161 1.12 -14.35 -23.75
CA LEU A 161 -0.16 -14.92 -23.34
C LEU A 161 -0.23 -16.38 -23.74
N LYS A 162 -0.28 -17.25 -22.73
CA LYS A 162 -0.55 -18.69 -22.86
C LYS A 162 -2.05 -18.90 -22.86
N LEU A 163 -2.64 -19.35 -23.96
CA LEU A 163 -4.09 -19.40 -24.14
C LEU A 163 -4.58 -20.82 -24.42
N GLU A 164 -5.71 -21.15 -23.82
CA GLU A 164 -6.60 -22.21 -24.30
C GLU A 164 -7.79 -21.51 -24.98
N LEU A 165 -7.88 -21.62 -26.30
CA LEU A 165 -8.88 -21.00 -27.16
C LEU A 165 -10.15 -21.86 -27.26
N GLY A 166 -11.28 -21.21 -27.51
CA GLY A 166 -12.55 -21.87 -27.78
C GLY A 166 -12.63 -22.49 -29.18
N SER A 167 -11.72 -22.09 -30.08
CA SER A 167 -11.58 -22.61 -31.44
C SER A 167 -10.13 -23.02 -31.71
N THR A 168 -9.95 -24.00 -32.59
CA THR A 168 -8.61 -24.45 -33.02
C THR A 168 -8.04 -23.51 -34.07
N ILE A 169 -6.74 -23.23 -33.98
CA ILE A 169 -5.96 -22.58 -35.04
C ILE A 169 -4.98 -23.62 -35.57
N ALA A 170 -5.25 -24.15 -36.77
CA ALA A 170 -4.36 -25.13 -37.39
C ALA A 170 -2.99 -24.51 -37.73
N PRO A 171 -1.87 -25.24 -37.60
CA PRO A 171 -1.77 -26.63 -37.15
C PRO A 171 -1.64 -26.80 -35.62
N ILE A 172 -1.56 -25.69 -34.88
CA ILE A 172 -1.23 -25.65 -33.43
C ILE A 172 -2.33 -26.28 -32.58
N GLY A 173 -3.59 -26.09 -32.96
CA GLY A 173 -4.75 -26.53 -32.18
C GLY A 173 -5.34 -25.41 -31.35
N ASN A 174 -5.97 -25.75 -30.23
CA ASN A 174 -6.67 -24.80 -29.36
C ASN A 174 -5.81 -24.31 -28.18
N PHE A 175 -4.56 -24.75 -28.06
CA PHE A 175 -3.67 -24.35 -26.98
C PHE A 175 -2.35 -23.86 -27.53
N GLY A 176 -1.92 -22.67 -27.11
CA GLY A 176 -0.71 -22.06 -27.62
C GLY A 176 -0.42 -20.69 -27.02
N TYR A 177 0.50 -19.96 -27.64
CA TYR A 177 1.07 -18.74 -27.11
C TYR A 177 1.01 -17.61 -28.15
N PHE A 178 0.60 -16.42 -27.72
CA PHE A 178 0.79 -15.16 -28.44
C PHE A 178 1.76 -14.27 -27.69
N TYR A 179 2.58 -13.50 -28.41
CA TYR A 179 3.35 -12.41 -27.80
C TYR A 179 2.39 -11.30 -27.33
N GLU A 180 2.54 -10.84 -26.08
CA GLU A 180 1.53 -10.03 -25.39
C GLU A 180 1.31 -8.66 -26.05
N ASP A 181 2.37 -7.91 -26.39
CA ASP A 181 2.26 -6.60 -27.07
C ASP A 181 1.50 -6.63 -28.41
N HIS A 182 1.36 -7.81 -29.02
CA HIS A 182 0.70 -7.97 -30.32
C HIS A 182 -0.79 -8.26 -30.19
N VAL A 183 -1.30 -8.47 -28.97
CA VAL A 183 -2.65 -8.96 -28.73
C VAL A 183 -3.31 -8.23 -27.56
N GLN A 184 -4.63 -8.28 -27.49
CA GLN A 184 -5.41 -7.67 -26.42
C GLN A 184 -6.38 -8.70 -25.87
N LEU A 185 -6.17 -9.14 -24.63
CA LEU A 185 -7.10 -10.00 -23.93
C LEU A 185 -8.15 -9.17 -23.20
N THR A 186 -9.42 -9.49 -23.41
CA THR A 186 -10.54 -8.84 -22.74
C THR A 186 -11.45 -9.85 -22.06
N LYS A 187 -12.15 -9.41 -21.01
CA LYS A 187 -13.34 -10.07 -20.46
C LYS A 187 -14.52 -9.13 -20.69
N GLY A 188 -15.30 -9.40 -21.74
CA GLY A 188 -16.29 -8.44 -22.26
C GLY A 188 -15.63 -7.12 -22.68
N ALA A 189 -16.03 -6.01 -22.04
CA ALA A 189 -15.45 -4.70 -22.31
C ALA A 189 -14.15 -4.42 -21.52
N GLN A 190 -13.86 -5.20 -20.47
CA GLN A 190 -12.68 -4.99 -19.63
C GLN A 190 -11.43 -5.52 -20.33
N ILE A 191 -10.40 -4.68 -20.45
CA ILE A 191 -9.08 -5.08 -20.95
C ILE A 191 -8.24 -5.62 -19.79
N LEU A 192 -7.56 -6.74 -19.99
CA LEU A 192 -6.63 -7.31 -19.02
C LEU A 192 -5.19 -6.90 -19.37
N ARG A 193 -4.39 -6.58 -18.36
CA ARG A 193 -2.99 -6.09 -18.45
C ARG A 193 -2.03 -7.04 -17.77
N PHE A 194 -0.79 -7.16 -18.25
CA PHE A 194 0.15 -8.16 -17.73
C PHE A 194 1.49 -7.59 -17.28
N SER A 195 1.77 -6.33 -17.59
CA SER A 195 2.81 -5.49 -16.98
C SER A 195 2.20 -4.27 -16.27
N LEU A 196 2.96 -3.71 -15.32
CA LEU A 196 2.67 -2.39 -14.72
C LEU A 196 2.75 -1.29 -15.77
N ASP A 197 3.73 -1.35 -16.68
CA ASP A 197 3.95 -0.33 -17.73
C ASP A 197 2.74 -0.15 -18.67
N ASP A 198 1.84 -1.14 -18.74
CA ASP A 198 0.64 -1.13 -19.60
C ASP A 198 -0.61 -0.56 -18.90
N VAL A 199 -0.48 -0.17 -17.63
CA VAL A 199 -1.54 0.47 -16.85
C VAL A 199 -1.51 1.97 -17.16
N PRO A 200 -2.61 2.55 -17.71
CA PRO A 200 -2.64 3.98 -18.02
C PRO A 200 -2.45 4.81 -16.75
N ASP A 201 -1.47 5.72 -16.74
CA ASP A 201 -1.28 6.66 -15.64
C ASP A 201 -2.44 7.67 -15.61
N ILE A 202 -3.12 7.78 -14.46
CA ILE A 202 -4.26 8.68 -14.27
C ILE A 202 -3.93 9.55 -13.05
N PRO A 203 -3.83 10.88 -13.22
CA PRO A 203 -3.50 11.78 -12.13
C PRO A 203 -4.46 11.58 -10.95
N LEU A 204 -3.88 11.44 -9.74
CA LEU A 204 -4.57 11.35 -8.43
C LEU A 204 -5.16 9.97 -8.03
N ALA A 205 -5.07 8.92 -8.87
CA ALA A 205 -5.51 7.57 -8.50
C ALA A 205 -4.36 6.56 -8.59
N ALA A 206 -4.24 5.67 -7.61
CA ALA A 206 -3.34 4.53 -7.71
C ALA A 206 -4.05 3.37 -8.43
N HIS A 207 -3.28 2.46 -9.02
CA HIS A 207 -3.79 1.27 -9.67
C HIS A 207 -3.36 0.01 -8.93
N LEU A 208 -4.27 -0.95 -8.81
CA LEU A 208 -4.00 -2.29 -8.32
C LEU A 208 -4.04 -3.26 -9.50
N LEU A 209 -2.88 -3.78 -9.90
CA LEU A 209 -2.72 -4.85 -10.88
C LEU A 209 -2.73 -6.21 -10.16
N ILE A 210 -3.58 -7.13 -10.60
CA ILE A 210 -3.57 -8.51 -10.11
C ILE A 210 -2.55 -9.34 -10.89
N THR A 211 -1.45 -9.73 -10.27
CA THR A 211 -0.37 -10.48 -10.97
C THR A 211 -0.61 -11.99 -10.96
N GLN A 212 -1.47 -12.48 -10.06
CA GLN A 212 -1.90 -13.87 -9.98
C GLN A 212 -3.37 -13.99 -9.58
N THR A 213 -4.12 -14.85 -10.28
CA THR A 213 -5.53 -15.12 -9.95
C THR A 213 -5.67 -15.53 -8.49
N THR A 214 -6.48 -14.80 -7.74
CA THR A 214 -6.60 -14.94 -6.29
C THR A 214 -7.95 -14.45 -5.77
N PHE A 215 -8.08 -14.29 -4.45
CA PHE A 215 -9.26 -13.74 -3.79
C PHE A 215 -9.01 -12.32 -3.28
N PHE A 216 -9.97 -11.44 -3.53
CA PHE A 216 -10.17 -10.20 -2.77
C PHE A 216 -11.06 -10.51 -1.56
N LYS A 217 -10.64 -10.10 -0.36
CA LYS A 217 -11.18 -10.63 0.92
C LYS A 217 -11.60 -9.52 1.87
N THR A 218 -12.59 -9.76 2.72
CA THR A 218 -13.02 -8.77 3.73
C THR A 218 -12.06 -8.68 4.92
N SER A 219 -11.14 -9.64 5.06
CA SER A 219 -10.11 -9.66 6.11
C SER A 219 -8.82 -10.34 5.60
N PRO A 220 -7.69 -10.18 6.29
CA PRO A 220 -6.43 -10.84 5.92
C PRO A 220 -6.38 -12.32 6.31
N ALA A 221 -7.47 -12.91 6.81
CA ALA A 221 -7.53 -14.33 7.17
C ALA A 221 -7.31 -15.23 5.94
N ASP A 222 -6.98 -16.51 6.19
CA ASP A 222 -6.87 -17.51 5.14
C ASP A 222 -8.20 -17.61 4.36
N SER A 223 -8.11 -17.63 3.04
CA SER A 223 -9.29 -17.69 2.16
C SER A 223 -10.15 -18.95 2.36
N SER A 224 -9.57 -20.04 2.86
CA SER A 224 -10.27 -21.27 3.20
C SER A 224 -11.20 -21.13 4.41
N LEU A 225 -10.92 -20.18 5.30
CA LEU A 225 -11.70 -19.88 6.51
C LEU A 225 -12.79 -18.83 6.25
N LEU A 226 -12.77 -18.16 5.09
CA LEU A 226 -13.73 -17.12 4.75
C LEU A 226 -14.97 -17.69 4.05
N ALA A 227 -16.13 -17.29 4.55
CA ALA A 227 -17.39 -17.55 3.89
C ALA A 227 -17.39 -16.92 2.49
N ALA A 228 -18.18 -17.47 1.58
CA ALA A 228 -18.09 -17.05 0.18
C ALA A 228 -18.66 -15.64 -0.10
N ASN A 229 -19.33 -14.99 0.87
CA ASN A 229 -19.68 -13.56 0.83
C ASN A 229 -18.56 -12.67 1.40
N GLN A 230 -17.54 -13.24 2.03
CA GLN A 230 -16.36 -12.56 2.57
C GLN A 230 -15.17 -12.57 1.60
N ARG A 231 -15.36 -13.14 0.42
CA ARG A 231 -14.34 -13.19 -0.63
C ARG A 231 -14.95 -13.21 -2.03
N THR A 232 -14.24 -12.62 -2.98
CA THR A 232 -14.59 -12.67 -4.41
C THR A 232 -13.34 -12.97 -5.23
N ASN A 233 -13.51 -13.66 -6.37
CA ASN A 233 -12.38 -13.98 -7.26
C ASN A 233 -11.94 -12.72 -8.02
N VAL A 234 -10.63 -12.53 -8.09
CA VAL A 234 -9.99 -11.57 -8.98
C VAL A 234 -9.00 -12.31 -9.87
N LEU A 235 -9.01 -11.99 -11.15
CA LEU A 235 -8.26 -12.71 -12.17
C LEU A 235 -6.91 -12.04 -12.44
N LYS A 236 -5.90 -12.83 -12.78
CA LYS A 236 -4.62 -12.32 -13.28
C LYS A 236 -4.84 -11.31 -14.40
N GLY A 237 -4.21 -10.16 -14.30
CA GLY A 237 -4.26 -9.05 -15.22
C GLY A 237 -5.48 -8.14 -15.11
N GLN A 238 -6.37 -8.37 -14.14
CA GLN A 238 -7.33 -7.33 -13.79
C GLN A 238 -6.63 -6.13 -13.16
N VAL A 239 -7.11 -4.94 -13.51
CA VAL A 239 -6.67 -3.67 -12.94
C VAL A 239 -7.86 -3.02 -12.26
N PHE A 240 -7.65 -2.50 -11.05
CA PHE A 240 -8.63 -1.70 -10.32
C PHE A 240 -8.06 -0.33 -10.03
N GLN A 241 -8.88 0.72 -10.17
CA GLN A 241 -8.55 2.03 -9.60
C GLN A 241 -8.77 1.98 -8.09
N ILE A 242 -7.78 2.44 -7.33
CA ILE A 242 -7.86 2.51 -5.87
C ILE A 242 -7.68 3.95 -5.40
N THR A 243 -8.48 4.34 -4.41
CA THR A 243 -8.40 5.63 -3.73
C THR A 243 -7.51 5.57 -2.49
N GLY A 244 -7.18 4.36 -2.02
CA GLY A 244 -6.20 4.21 -0.95
C GLY A 244 -5.73 2.80 -0.67
N TYR A 245 -4.66 2.71 0.11
CA TYR A 245 -4.06 1.44 0.52
C TYR A 245 -3.42 1.49 1.92
N ALA A 246 -3.20 0.31 2.51
CA ALA A 246 -2.40 0.11 3.71
C ALA A 246 -1.72 -1.27 3.67
N CYS A 247 -0.48 -1.36 4.15
CA CYS A 247 0.22 -2.63 4.29
C CYS A 247 -0.06 -3.23 5.67
N THR A 248 -0.59 -4.44 5.73
CA THR A 248 -0.87 -5.10 7.01
C THR A 248 -0.90 -6.61 6.88
N ARG A 249 -0.28 -7.33 7.82
CA ARG A 249 -0.39 -8.80 7.96
C ARG A 249 -0.22 -9.57 6.63
N GLY A 250 0.79 -9.22 5.83
CA GLY A 250 1.02 -9.85 4.52
C GLY A 250 -0.04 -9.55 3.47
N HIS A 251 -0.76 -8.43 3.57
CA HIS A 251 -1.77 -8.04 2.60
C HIS A 251 -1.71 -6.53 2.34
N PHE A 252 -2.03 -6.12 1.12
CA PHE A 252 -2.53 -4.78 0.90
C PHE A 252 -4.00 -4.76 1.29
N ARG A 253 -4.38 -3.87 2.21
CA ARG A 253 -5.77 -3.43 2.38
C ARG A 253 -5.96 -2.27 1.42
N VAL A 254 -6.90 -2.35 0.49
CA VAL A 254 -7.17 -1.30 -0.50
C VAL A 254 -8.60 -0.81 -0.41
N THR A 255 -8.82 0.43 -0.83
CA THR A 255 -10.14 1.01 -1.10
C THR A 255 -10.23 1.24 -2.60
N LEU A 256 -11.15 0.54 -3.25
CA LEU A 256 -11.43 0.65 -4.67
C LEU A 256 -12.23 1.92 -4.93
N LYS A 257 -11.97 2.59 -6.05
CA LYS A 257 -12.80 3.72 -6.49
C LYS A 257 -14.20 3.26 -6.86
N ASP A 258 -14.29 2.16 -7.61
CA ASP A 258 -15.54 1.54 -8.01
C ASP A 258 -15.75 0.25 -7.19
N PRO A 259 -16.85 0.13 -6.41
CA PRO A 259 -17.10 -1.06 -5.61
C PRO A 259 -17.27 -2.31 -6.47
N ILE A 260 -16.79 -3.46 -5.98
CA ILE A 260 -17.11 -4.76 -6.59
C ILE A 260 -18.56 -5.13 -6.21
N PRO A 261 -19.45 -5.38 -7.19
CA PRO A 261 -20.85 -5.72 -6.92
C PRO A 261 -21.00 -6.90 -5.97
N GLY A 262 -21.78 -6.71 -4.90
CA GLY A 262 -22.05 -7.73 -3.88
C GLY A 262 -20.89 -8.01 -2.92
N PHE A 263 -19.78 -7.29 -3.01
CA PHE A 263 -18.65 -7.38 -2.09
C PHE A 263 -18.37 -6.03 -1.39
N GLY A 264 -18.37 -4.93 -2.14
CA GLY A 264 -18.02 -3.59 -1.65
C GLY A 264 -16.75 -3.05 -2.27
N ASP A 265 -16.30 -1.91 -1.76
CA ASP A 265 -15.13 -1.15 -2.22
C ASP A 265 -13.87 -1.40 -1.40
N ARG A 266 -13.97 -1.90 -0.17
CA ARG A 266 -12.81 -2.12 0.70
C ARG A 266 -12.52 -3.59 0.91
N GLY A 267 -11.24 -3.97 0.78
CA GLY A 267 -10.83 -5.35 1.00
C GLY A 267 -9.32 -5.56 1.05
N PHE A 268 -8.93 -6.81 1.18
CA PHE A 268 -7.57 -7.28 1.37
C PHE A 268 -7.16 -8.19 0.21
N ILE A 269 -5.93 -7.99 -0.26
CA ILE A 269 -5.30 -8.83 -1.26
C ILE A 269 -3.89 -9.23 -0.83
N PHE A 270 -3.52 -10.49 -1.08
CA PHE A 270 -2.21 -10.99 -0.72
C PHE A 270 -1.14 -10.26 -1.54
N TRP A 271 -0.16 -9.67 -0.87
CA TRP A 271 0.76 -8.72 -1.50
C TRP A 271 1.62 -9.32 -2.61
N GLN A 272 1.90 -10.64 -2.59
CA GLN A 272 2.69 -11.28 -3.65
C GLN A 272 1.89 -11.53 -4.94
N TYR A 273 0.56 -11.40 -4.88
CA TYR A 273 -0.34 -11.65 -6.01
C TYR A 273 -0.94 -10.38 -6.60
N ALA A 274 -0.46 -9.21 -6.17
CA ALA A 274 -0.85 -7.93 -6.71
C ALA A 274 0.29 -6.91 -6.61
N GLN A 275 0.26 -5.94 -7.50
CA GLN A 275 1.15 -4.79 -7.48
C GLN A 275 0.32 -3.53 -7.42
N ILE A 276 0.80 -2.54 -6.67
CA ILE A 276 0.19 -1.21 -6.62
C ILE A 276 1.11 -0.24 -7.35
N GLU A 277 0.54 0.56 -8.24
CA GLU A 277 1.23 1.64 -8.93
C GLU A 277 0.63 2.99 -8.53
N ARG A 278 1.49 3.99 -8.30
CA ARG A 278 1.08 5.37 -8.08
C ARG A 278 2.08 6.30 -8.74
N ASN A 279 1.60 7.20 -9.60
CA ASN A 279 2.42 8.18 -10.32
C ASN A 279 3.59 7.52 -11.09
N GLY A 280 3.32 6.45 -11.83
CA GLY A 280 4.33 5.72 -12.60
C GLY A 280 5.36 4.95 -11.76
N ARG A 281 5.13 4.77 -10.45
CA ARG A 281 6.04 4.05 -9.55
C ARG A 281 5.33 2.95 -8.80
N GLU A 282 5.97 1.77 -8.72
CA GLU A 282 5.49 0.68 -7.88
C GLU A 282 5.56 1.08 -6.40
N VAL A 283 4.48 0.79 -5.68
CA VAL A 283 4.38 0.91 -4.23
C VAL A 283 4.73 -0.45 -3.62
N PRO A 284 5.90 -0.60 -2.99
CA PRO A 284 6.30 -1.86 -2.40
C PRO A 284 5.46 -2.20 -1.17
N TYR A 285 5.33 -3.49 -0.88
CA TYR A 285 4.79 -3.94 0.40
C TYR A 285 5.80 -3.67 1.52
N ASP A 286 5.44 -2.77 2.43
CA ASP A 286 6.22 -2.48 3.64
C ASP A 286 5.59 -3.11 4.88
N SER A 287 6.24 -4.14 5.42
CA SER A 287 5.80 -4.82 6.66
C SER A 287 5.90 -3.96 7.92
N SER A 288 6.61 -2.82 7.82
CA SER A 288 6.79 -1.82 8.87
C SER A 288 6.00 -0.53 8.59
N ALA A 289 5.09 -0.53 7.62
CA ALA A 289 4.29 0.63 7.26
C ALA A 289 3.53 1.19 8.48
N LEU A 290 3.37 2.51 8.52
CA LEU A 290 2.59 3.17 9.56
C LEU A 290 1.10 2.98 9.31
N THR A 291 0.37 2.72 10.38
CA THR A 291 -1.10 2.70 10.35
C THR A 291 -1.66 3.43 11.56
N VAL A 292 -2.85 4.00 11.39
CA VAL A 292 -3.68 4.54 12.47
C VAL A 292 -4.96 3.74 12.55
N THR A 293 -5.32 3.24 13.73
CA THR A 293 -6.54 2.47 13.99
C THR A 293 -7.44 3.23 14.97
N ALA A 294 -8.71 3.37 14.65
CA ALA A 294 -9.71 3.93 15.57
C ALA A 294 -10.05 2.93 16.68
N LEU A 295 -9.97 3.37 17.93
CA LEU A 295 -10.32 2.58 19.11
C LEU A 295 -11.81 2.71 19.48
N ARG A 296 -12.46 3.74 18.96
CA ARG A 296 -13.90 4.06 19.10
C ARG A 296 -14.32 4.92 17.90
N ASP A 297 -15.62 5.09 17.72
CA ASP A 297 -16.14 6.01 16.70
C ASP A 297 -15.62 7.43 16.97
N THR A 298 -15.02 8.03 15.95
CA THR A 298 -14.42 9.35 16.01
C THR A 298 -14.41 9.99 14.62
N VAL A 299 -13.71 11.11 14.47
CA VAL A 299 -13.59 11.85 13.21
C VAL A 299 -12.14 12.23 12.94
N ILE A 300 -11.80 12.27 11.65
CA ILE A 300 -10.61 12.94 11.15
C ILE A 300 -11.02 14.38 10.81
N LYS A 301 -10.24 15.35 11.28
CA LYS A 301 -10.61 16.77 11.29
C LYS A 301 -9.74 17.59 10.34
N LYS A 302 -10.26 18.64 9.74
CA LYS A 302 -9.45 19.60 8.96
C LYS A 302 -8.59 20.51 9.84
N ARG A 303 -9.00 20.73 11.09
CA ARG A 303 -8.32 21.60 12.06
C ARG A 303 -8.28 20.93 13.44
N PRO A 304 -7.27 21.22 14.27
CA PRO A 304 -7.10 20.60 15.60
C PRO A 304 -7.97 21.27 16.69
N VAL A 305 -9.27 21.42 16.44
CA VAL A 305 -10.26 22.00 17.38
C VAL A 305 -11.29 20.95 17.82
N ASP A 306 -12.19 21.31 18.75
CA ASP A 306 -13.28 20.41 19.12
C ASP A 306 -14.16 20.09 17.90
N SER A 307 -14.65 18.85 17.80
CA SER A 307 -15.47 18.42 16.65
C SER A 307 -16.81 19.16 16.53
N SER A 308 -17.29 19.77 17.62
CA SER A 308 -18.49 20.62 17.65
C SER A 308 -18.30 21.97 16.95
N GLU A 309 -17.04 22.41 16.76
CA GLU A 309 -16.69 23.66 16.07
C GLU A 309 -16.47 23.48 14.56
N LEU A 310 -16.56 22.25 14.07
CA LEU A 310 -16.28 21.90 12.68
C LEU A 310 -17.57 21.77 11.86
N GLN A 311 -17.53 22.31 10.64
CA GLN A 311 -18.56 22.06 9.66
C GLN A 311 -18.55 20.59 9.19
N PRO A 312 -19.67 20.08 8.64
CA PRO A 312 -19.75 18.69 8.19
C PRO A 312 -18.69 18.27 7.15
N ASP A 313 -18.26 19.18 6.28
CA ASP A 313 -17.20 18.99 5.28
C ASP A 313 -15.78 19.13 5.84
N GLU A 314 -15.64 19.69 7.04
CA GLU A 314 -14.37 19.76 7.78
C GLU A 314 -14.08 18.51 8.61
N ARG A 315 -14.92 17.48 8.51
CA ARG A 315 -14.77 16.21 9.23
C ARG A 315 -15.07 15.01 8.35
N SER A 316 -14.32 13.94 8.56
CA SER A 316 -14.56 12.64 7.94
C SER A 316 -14.74 11.59 9.04
N THR A 317 -15.75 10.73 8.90
CA THR A 317 -16.03 9.68 9.88
C THR A 317 -14.89 8.68 9.95
N PHE A 318 -14.53 8.29 11.18
CA PHE A 318 -13.54 7.25 11.44
C PHE A 318 -14.10 6.27 12.48
N ASN A 319 -14.65 5.16 12.00
CA ASN A 319 -15.42 4.25 12.84
C ASN A 319 -14.52 3.33 13.65
N ALA A 320 -15.01 2.85 14.80
CA ALA A 320 -14.28 1.91 15.64
C ALA A 320 -13.77 0.69 14.84
N ASN A 321 -12.50 0.32 15.07
CA ASN A 321 -11.77 -0.77 14.41
C ASN A 321 -11.43 -0.53 12.92
N GLU A 322 -11.85 0.58 12.34
CA GLU A 322 -11.34 1.03 11.05
C GLU A 322 -9.85 1.42 11.19
N PHE A 323 -9.08 1.27 10.11
CA PHE A 323 -7.69 1.72 10.10
C PHE A 323 -7.28 2.22 8.72
N TYR A 324 -6.33 3.16 8.72
CA TYR A 324 -5.74 3.76 7.53
C TYR A 324 -4.23 3.57 7.50
N GLY A 325 -3.68 3.44 6.28
CA GLY A 325 -2.25 3.55 6.05
C GLY A 325 -1.83 5.02 6.17
N VAL A 326 -0.71 5.27 6.83
CA VAL A 326 -0.19 6.62 7.10
C VAL A 326 1.13 6.79 6.35
N ALA A 327 1.22 7.80 5.50
CA ALA A 327 2.45 8.19 4.81
C ALA A 327 3.41 8.91 5.77
N SER A 328 2.88 9.86 6.53
CA SER A 328 3.61 10.66 7.51
C SER A 328 2.67 11.16 8.60
N TYR A 329 3.24 11.53 9.75
CA TYR A 329 2.49 12.18 10.81
C TYR A 329 3.39 13.17 11.56
N MET A 330 2.75 14.10 12.27
CA MET A 330 3.37 15.00 13.24
C MET A 330 2.38 15.34 14.35
N ILE A 331 2.86 15.88 15.47
CA ILE A 331 2.00 16.41 16.52
C ILE A 331 1.84 17.92 16.33
N GLU A 332 0.60 18.39 16.36
CA GLU A 332 0.25 19.80 16.21
C GLU A 332 -1.08 20.11 16.90
N GLY A 333 -1.11 21.11 17.76
CA GLY A 333 -2.33 21.59 18.43
C GLY A 333 -2.99 20.54 19.32
N GLY A 334 -2.21 19.69 19.98
CA GLY A 334 -2.67 18.56 20.80
C GLY A 334 -3.21 17.38 19.99
N HIS A 335 -3.00 17.36 18.68
CA HIS A 335 -3.53 16.33 17.79
C HIS A 335 -2.42 15.63 17.00
N ILE A 336 -2.71 14.43 16.51
CA ILE A 336 -1.89 13.76 15.51
C ILE A 336 -2.36 14.26 14.14
N LYS A 337 -1.54 15.08 13.49
CA LYS A 337 -1.72 15.43 12.08
C LYS A 337 -1.16 14.31 11.23
N VAL A 338 -1.99 13.70 10.40
CA VAL A 338 -1.63 12.57 9.53
C VAL A 338 -1.82 12.94 8.07
N SER A 339 -0.92 12.43 7.22
CA SER A 339 -1.17 12.29 5.78
C SER A 339 -1.38 10.82 5.48
N LEU A 340 -2.58 10.48 5.00
CA LEU A 340 -3.00 9.11 4.73
C LEU A 340 -2.55 8.65 3.34
N ASN A 341 -2.41 7.34 3.20
CA ASN A 341 -2.29 6.67 1.90
C ASN A 341 -3.65 6.49 1.20
N GLU A 342 -4.68 7.23 1.63
CA GLU A 342 -6.05 7.13 1.16
C GLU A 342 -6.68 8.51 1.03
N GLU A 343 -7.33 8.76 -0.11
CA GLU A 343 -8.14 9.95 -0.32
C GLU A 343 -9.55 9.73 0.25
N LEU A 344 -9.91 10.51 1.26
CA LEU A 344 -11.24 10.45 1.86
C LEU A 344 -12.22 11.30 1.04
N PRO A 345 -13.41 10.78 0.70
CA PRO A 345 -14.38 11.50 -0.12
C PRO A 345 -14.71 12.90 0.44
N ASN A 346 -14.61 13.92 -0.41
CA ASN A 346 -14.86 15.34 -0.09
C ASN A 346 -14.00 15.92 1.06
N PHE A 347 -12.98 15.19 1.50
CA PHE A 347 -12.11 15.59 2.60
C PHE A 347 -10.63 15.60 2.19
N GLY A 348 -10.20 14.71 1.29
CA GLY A 348 -8.79 14.53 0.92
C GLY A 348 -8.05 13.60 1.87
N ASN A 349 -6.71 13.59 1.86
CA ASN A 349 -5.91 12.61 2.59
C ASN A 349 -5.23 13.12 3.88
N THR A 350 -5.33 14.41 4.20
CA THR A 350 -4.61 15.00 5.33
C THR A 350 -5.57 15.57 6.35
N GLY A 351 -5.35 15.27 7.64
CA GLY A 351 -6.20 15.73 8.73
C GLY A 351 -5.64 15.45 10.12
N TYR A 352 -6.40 15.83 11.14
CA TYR A 352 -6.06 15.77 12.56
C TYR A 352 -6.91 14.75 13.29
N ILE A 353 -6.27 13.99 14.17
CA ILE A 353 -6.89 12.91 14.93
C ILE A 353 -6.59 13.13 16.41
N PHE A 354 -7.58 12.93 17.27
CA PHE A 354 -7.38 13.04 18.72
C PHE A 354 -6.62 11.81 19.24
N PRO A 355 -5.45 11.97 19.90
CA PRO A 355 -4.56 10.86 20.22
C PRO A 355 -5.22 9.73 21.01
N ASP A 356 -6.04 10.06 22.02
CA ASP A 356 -6.66 9.07 22.93
C ASP A 356 -7.70 8.17 22.25
N PHE A 357 -8.17 8.55 21.06
CA PHE A 357 -9.19 7.80 20.33
C PHE A 357 -8.61 6.83 19.32
N VAL A 358 -7.30 6.83 19.14
CA VAL A 358 -6.62 6.02 18.13
C VAL A 358 -5.39 5.31 18.67
N ARG A 359 -4.93 4.33 17.90
CA ARG A 359 -3.66 3.66 18.11
C ARG A 359 -2.81 3.78 16.85
N MET A 360 -1.63 4.34 17.01
CA MET A 360 -0.59 4.33 15.98
C MET A 360 0.21 3.03 16.05
N SER A 361 0.49 2.45 14.89
CA SER A 361 1.29 1.23 14.76
C SER A 361 2.33 1.36 13.66
N ARG A 362 3.49 0.74 13.86
CA ARG A 362 4.51 0.49 12.85
C ARG A 362 4.54 -1.02 12.58
N GLY A 363 4.02 -1.44 11.43
CA GLY A 363 3.69 -2.84 11.20
C GLY A 363 2.70 -3.36 12.26
N ASN A 364 3.09 -4.41 12.98
CA ASN A 364 2.26 -5.00 14.05
C ASN A 364 2.55 -4.42 15.46
N ARG A 365 3.43 -3.43 15.59
CA ARG A 365 3.83 -2.87 16.90
C ARG A 365 3.17 -1.53 17.12
N ALA A 366 2.33 -1.44 18.15
CA ALA A 366 1.76 -0.18 18.61
C ALA A 366 2.86 0.70 19.23
N PHE A 367 2.74 2.02 19.07
CA PHE A 367 3.61 2.99 19.73
C PHE A 367 2.83 4.23 20.15
N ASN A 368 3.33 4.95 21.14
CA ASN A 368 2.78 6.23 21.55
C ASN A 368 3.39 7.36 20.69
N PRO A 369 2.61 8.09 19.88
CA PRO A 369 3.12 9.18 19.06
C PRO A 369 3.46 10.44 19.88
N ILE A 370 3.10 10.49 21.17
CA ILE A 370 3.40 11.57 22.13
C ILE A 370 4.17 10.95 23.30
N PRO A 371 5.48 10.65 23.15
CA PRO A 371 6.24 9.98 24.19
C PRO A 371 6.37 10.82 25.47
N GLY A 372 6.50 10.17 26.63
CA GLY A 372 6.68 10.85 27.93
C GLY A 372 8.06 11.50 28.11
N SER A 373 9.01 11.19 27.23
CA SER A 373 10.32 11.83 27.17
C SER A 373 10.85 11.86 25.74
N VAL A 374 11.65 12.89 25.44
CA VAL A 374 12.37 13.09 24.18
C VAL A 374 13.75 13.63 24.52
N GLU A 375 14.79 13.16 23.84
CA GLU A 375 16.12 13.77 23.85
C GLU A 375 16.66 13.74 22.42
N LEU A 376 16.85 14.93 21.85
CA LEU A 376 17.43 15.10 20.51
C LEU A 376 18.95 15.17 20.63
N ASN A 377 19.65 14.59 19.65
CA ASN A 377 21.11 14.58 19.62
C ASN A 377 21.68 15.89 19.05
N VAL A 378 21.33 17.01 19.68
CA VAL A 378 21.74 18.36 19.29
C VAL A 378 23.17 18.61 19.79
N PRO A 379 24.09 19.07 18.92
CA PRO A 379 25.45 19.41 19.36
C PRO A 379 25.43 20.56 20.36
N TYR A 380 26.37 20.54 21.30
CA TYR A 380 26.55 21.62 22.26
C TYR A 380 27.61 22.59 21.75
N PHE A 381 27.29 23.88 21.77
CA PHE A 381 28.21 25.00 21.52
C PHE A 381 28.21 25.92 22.73
N SER A 382 29.40 26.39 23.14
CA SER A 382 29.52 27.38 24.21
C SER A 382 29.69 28.77 23.62
N GLN A 383 28.89 29.74 24.06
CA GLN A 383 29.09 31.12 23.60
C GLN A 383 30.40 31.72 24.11
N ARG A 384 31.01 31.10 25.13
CA ARG A 384 32.31 31.48 25.70
C ARG A 384 33.46 31.19 24.76
N ASP A 385 33.24 30.30 23.78
CA ASP A 385 34.21 30.00 22.73
C ASP A 385 34.19 31.07 21.61
N ASN A 386 33.24 32.01 21.64
CA ASN A 386 33.20 33.11 20.68
C ASN A 386 34.33 34.11 20.98
N PRO A 387 35.26 34.37 20.03
CA PRO A 387 36.36 35.30 20.26
C PRO A 387 35.90 36.76 20.39
N ARG A 388 34.66 37.09 20.01
CA ARG A 388 34.08 38.45 20.06
C ARG A 388 32.72 38.41 20.73
N PHE A 389 32.43 39.39 21.59
CA PHE A 389 31.11 39.52 22.21
C PHE A 389 30.62 38.25 22.94
N TYR A 390 31.52 37.43 23.50
CA TYR A 390 31.16 36.19 24.22
C TYR A 390 30.10 36.42 25.31
N TRP A 391 30.01 37.63 25.86
CA TRP A 391 29.02 38.06 26.84
C TRP A 391 27.61 38.35 26.27
N SER A 392 27.43 38.31 24.94
CA SER A 392 26.21 38.75 24.24
C SER A 392 25.88 37.92 22.99
N THR A 393 26.30 36.65 22.96
CA THR A 393 26.15 35.74 21.81
C THR A 393 25.26 34.52 22.09
N CYS A 394 24.54 34.49 23.22
CA CYS A 394 23.60 33.41 23.57
C CYS A 394 22.58 33.12 22.44
N ASN A 395 22.03 34.18 21.82
CA ASN A 395 21.11 34.13 20.68
C ASN A 395 21.66 33.29 19.51
N VAL A 396 22.75 33.75 18.91
CA VAL A 396 23.35 33.13 17.71
C VAL A 396 23.95 31.76 18.02
N THR A 397 24.42 31.54 19.25
CA THR A 397 24.93 30.23 19.69
C THR A 397 23.80 29.21 19.81
N ALA A 398 22.65 29.60 20.38
CA ALA A 398 21.48 28.73 20.46
C ALA A 398 20.91 28.41 19.07
N ILE A 399 20.82 29.42 18.18
CA ILE A 399 20.40 29.22 16.79
C ILE A 399 21.38 28.30 16.05
N ALA A 400 22.69 28.47 16.24
CA ALA A 400 23.72 27.63 15.64
C ALA A 400 23.58 26.16 16.08
N MET A 401 23.30 25.88 17.35
CA MET A 401 23.06 24.51 17.82
C MET A 401 21.86 23.87 17.10
N CYS A 402 20.73 24.59 16.99
CA CYS A 402 19.56 24.14 16.25
C CYS A 402 19.85 23.90 14.76
N MET A 403 20.48 24.86 14.09
CA MET A 403 20.82 24.74 12.66
C MET A 403 21.83 23.62 12.40
N SER A 404 22.82 23.44 13.29
CA SER A 404 23.81 22.37 13.18
C SER A 404 23.18 20.99 13.32
N TYR A 405 22.23 20.83 14.25
CA TYR A 405 21.42 19.62 14.33
C TYR A 405 20.61 19.36 13.05
N LEU A 406 20.09 20.42 12.43
CA LEU A 406 19.37 20.34 11.15
C LEU A 406 20.29 20.20 9.93
N GLY A 407 21.62 20.12 10.11
CA GLY A 407 22.60 19.79 9.08
C GLY A 407 23.42 20.96 8.55
N THR A 408 23.19 22.19 9.02
CA THR A 408 23.98 23.37 8.62
C THR A 408 25.39 23.28 9.20
N ARG A 409 26.39 23.68 8.42
CA ARG A 409 27.79 23.79 8.85
C ARG A 409 28.32 25.16 8.45
N ALA A 410 29.34 25.64 9.15
CA ALA A 410 30.04 26.87 8.77
C ALA A 410 30.66 26.71 7.38
N ARG A 411 30.55 27.75 6.55
CA ARG A 411 31.01 27.76 5.16
C ARG A 411 32.54 27.74 5.05
N GLU A 412 33.21 28.38 6.00
CA GLU A 412 34.67 28.56 5.99
C GLU A 412 35.40 27.67 7.02
N GLY A 413 34.73 26.62 7.53
CA GLY A 413 35.34 25.65 8.45
C GLY A 413 35.59 26.15 9.88
N GLY A 414 35.07 27.33 10.24
CA GLY A 414 35.08 27.87 11.60
C GLY A 414 33.84 27.48 12.44
N GLN A 415 33.60 28.22 13.52
CA GLN A 415 32.40 28.06 14.36
C GLN A 415 31.18 28.64 13.65
N LEU A 416 30.04 27.95 13.70
CA LEU A 416 28.84 28.39 13.01
C LEU A 416 28.29 29.68 13.65
N GLU A 417 28.27 29.74 14.97
CA GLU A 417 27.83 30.89 15.77
C GLU A 417 28.63 32.17 15.49
N ASP A 418 29.90 32.06 15.11
CA ASP A 418 30.74 33.21 14.72
C ASP A 418 30.33 33.73 13.33
N GLU A 419 30.03 32.82 12.40
CA GLU A 419 29.51 33.14 11.07
C GLU A 419 28.13 33.80 11.18
N LEU A 420 27.25 33.25 12.02
CA LEU A 420 25.92 33.80 12.29
C LEU A 420 26.00 35.19 12.94
N LEU A 421 26.91 35.40 13.90
CA LEU A 421 27.16 36.72 14.49
C LEU A 421 27.60 37.72 13.44
N GLN A 422 28.56 37.34 12.60
CA GLN A 422 29.05 38.20 11.53
C GLN A 422 27.96 38.54 10.51
N TRP A 423 27.07 37.59 10.22
CA TRP A 423 25.92 37.82 9.36
C TRP A 423 25.00 38.90 9.96
N CYS A 424 24.66 38.83 11.25
CA CYS A 424 23.84 39.84 11.91
C CYS A 424 24.47 41.25 11.78
N PHE A 425 25.78 41.35 11.94
CA PHE A 425 26.50 42.63 11.83
C PHE A 425 26.47 43.19 10.41
N ILE A 426 26.57 42.33 9.40
CA ILE A 426 26.50 42.74 8.00
C ILE A 426 25.09 43.22 7.64
N GLU A 427 24.07 42.52 8.11
CA GLU A 427 22.67 42.81 7.78
C GLU A 427 22.16 44.09 8.47
N ASP A 428 22.30 44.19 9.80
CA ASP A 428 21.63 45.23 10.59
C ASP A 428 22.59 46.00 11.55
N GLY A 429 23.91 45.79 11.43
CA GLY A 429 24.94 46.49 12.22
C GLY A 429 25.38 45.78 13.51
N GLU A 430 26.47 46.26 14.12
CA GLU A 430 26.98 45.71 15.39
C GLU A 430 25.95 45.88 16.52
N GLY A 431 25.72 44.81 17.29
CA GLY A 431 24.70 44.77 18.35
C GLY A 431 23.33 44.25 17.90
N SER A 432 23.13 43.98 16.60
CA SER A 432 21.84 43.50 16.08
C SER A 432 21.50 42.04 16.48
N GLN A 433 22.45 41.26 16.99
CA GLN A 433 22.27 39.85 17.36
C GLN A 433 21.31 39.62 18.53
N ILE A 434 20.88 40.67 19.24
CA ILE A 434 19.85 40.61 20.28
C ILE A 434 18.45 40.98 19.74
N ASN A 435 18.35 41.45 18.49
CA ASN A 435 17.10 41.84 17.87
C ASN A 435 16.43 40.63 17.23
N HIS A 436 15.26 40.23 17.75
CA HIS A 436 14.53 39.08 17.24
C HIS A 436 14.14 39.19 15.76
N ASN A 437 13.93 40.40 15.21
CA ASN A 437 13.67 40.57 13.78
C ASN A 437 14.90 40.22 12.94
N THR A 438 16.10 40.67 13.36
CA THR A 438 17.37 40.34 12.70
C THR A 438 17.63 38.83 12.77
N LEU A 439 17.33 38.20 13.91
CA LEU A 439 17.48 36.75 14.08
C LEU A 439 16.50 35.96 13.20
N SER A 440 15.26 36.41 13.04
CA SER A 440 14.32 35.78 12.10
C SER A 440 14.82 35.88 10.65
N LYS A 441 15.31 37.07 10.23
CA LYS A 441 15.92 37.23 8.89
C LYS A 441 17.14 36.31 8.71
N LEU A 442 17.98 36.18 9.74
CA LEU A 442 19.12 35.27 9.73
C LEU A 442 18.66 33.83 9.48
N ILE A 443 17.64 33.38 10.22
CA ILE A 443 17.10 32.02 10.07
C ILE A 443 16.59 31.79 8.64
N ASP A 444 15.86 32.75 8.08
CA ASP A 444 15.37 32.69 6.70
C ASP A 444 16.50 32.69 5.66
N ALA A 445 17.54 33.51 5.87
CA ALA A 445 18.70 33.60 4.98
C ALA A 445 19.50 32.29 4.90
N TYR A 446 19.42 31.46 5.94
CA TYR A 446 20.02 30.12 5.98
C TYR A 446 19.06 29.02 5.49
N GLY A 447 17.92 29.37 4.89
CA GLY A 447 17.02 28.44 4.21
C GLY A 447 16.00 27.75 5.11
N PHE A 448 15.81 28.23 6.33
CA PHE A 448 14.78 27.74 7.25
C PHE A 448 13.53 28.62 7.19
N ASP A 449 12.47 28.16 7.84
CA ASP A 449 11.31 28.94 8.24
C ASP A 449 11.48 29.25 9.73
N GLY A 450 11.81 30.50 10.04
CA GLY A 450 12.04 31.00 11.39
C GLY A 450 10.84 31.75 11.93
N THR A 451 10.14 31.19 12.91
CA THR A 451 9.02 31.88 13.57
C THR A 451 9.38 32.24 15.01
N PHE A 452 9.45 33.53 15.29
CA PHE A 452 9.50 34.07 16.64
C PHE A 452 8.10 34.43 17.13
N SER A 453 7.79 34.09 18.37
CA SER A 453 6.61 34.60 19.07
C SER A 453 6.91 34.74 20.56
N THR A 454 6.20 35.68 21.17
CA THR A 454 6.16 35.91 22.62
C THR A 454 4.98 35.21 23.29
N GLU A 455 4.15 34.54 22.50
CA GLU A 455 2.84 34.00 22.89
C GLU A 455 2.77 32.48 22.73
N TRP A 456 3.91 31.80 22.63
CA TRP A 456 3.91 30.34 22.57
C TRP A 456 3.46 29.72 23.90
N THR A 457 2.96 28.50 23.80
CA THR A 457 2.68 27.63 24.96
C THR A 457 3.81 26.62 25.15
N PHE A 458 3.97 26.11 26.37
CA PHE A 458 4.85 24.97 26.65
C PHE A 458 4.37 23.69 25.95
N ARG A 459 3.09 23.60 25.56
CA ARG A 459 2.64 22.55 24.64
C ARG A 459 3.33 22.70 23.28
N ASP A 460 3.34 23.89 22.69
CA ASP A 460 3.96 24.12 21.38
C ASP A 460 5.47 23.78 21.42
N VAL A 461 6.17 24.15 22.50
CA VAL A 461 7.57 23.76 22.72
C VAL A 461 7.73 22.23 22.73
N ARG A 462 6.87 21.51 23.46
CA ARG A 462 6.91 20.03 23.47
C ARG A 462 6.60 19.44 22.11
N GLU A 463 5.67 20.01 21.36
CA GLU A 463 5.31 19.53 20.01
C GLU A 463 6.47 19.69 19.02
N GLU A 464 7.21 20.80 19.06
CA GLU A 464 8.45 20.93 18.29
C GLU A 464 9.44 19.81 18.61
N LEU A 465 9.67 19.53 19.90
CA LEU A 465 10.59 18.48 20.36
C LEU A 465 10.13 17.08 19.91
N ILE A 466 8.85 16.75 20.06
CA ILE A 466 8.27 15.47 19.59
C ILE A 466 8.49 15.29 18.09
N ASN A 467 8.36 16.39 17.34
CA ASN A 467 8.57 16.39 15.90
C ASN A 467 10.06 16.44 15.49
N GLY A 468 10.97 16.28 16.45
CA GLY A 468 12.40 16.25 16.21
C GLY A 468 13.02 17.61 15.93
N ARG A 469 12.43 18.71 16.44
CA ARG A 469 12.91 20.08 16.23
C ARG A 469 13.34 20.71 17.56
N PRO A 470 14.62 21.04 17.76
CA PRO A 470 15.06 21.75 18.94
C PRO A 470 14.53 23.19 18.94
N VAL A 471 14.39 23.77 20.14
CA VAL A 471 13.75 25.07 20.34
C VAL A 471 14.74 26.04 20.95
N VAL A 472 14.82 27.25 20.41
CA VAL A 472 15.55 28.37 21.03
C VAL A 472 14.60 29.07 21.99
N LEU A 473 14.83 28.90 23.29
CA LEU A 473 13.96 29.38 24.36
C LEU A 473 14.57 30.61 25.04
N CYS A 474 13.79 31.66 25.19
CA CYS A 474 14.21 32.91 25.84
C CYS A 474 13.64 32.98 27.26
N GLY A 475 14.36 33.62 28.17
CA GLY A 475 13.85 33.84 29.52
C GLY A 475 14.76 34.71 30.39
N MET A 476 14.27 35.04 31.58
CA MET A 476 14.97 35.77 32.64
C MET A 476 15.82 34.82 33.49
N PHE A 477 16.69 34.02 32.86
CA PHE A 477 17.66 33.19 33.58
C PHE A 477 18.74 34.05 34.28
N THR A 478 18.92 35.29 33.82
CA THR A 478 19.71 36.34 34.47
C THR A 478 18.85 37.60 34.62
N SER A 479 19.36 38.63 35.31
CA SER A 479 18.69 39.95 35.41
C SER A 479 18.52 40.67 34.07
N TYR A 480 19.29 40.30 33.04
CA TYR A 480 19.25 40.91 31.71
C TYR A 480 18.58 40.03 30.65
N GLY A 481 18.14 38.83 31.04
CA GLY A 481 17.68 37.80 30.11
C GLY A 481 18.81 36.86 29.67
N HIS A 482 18.43 35.73 29.10
CA HIS A 482 19.32 34.74 28.50
C HIS A 482 18.53 33.84 27.54
N ILE A 483 19.25 33.16 26.65
CA ILE A 483 18.67 32.26 25.66
C ILE A 483 19.39 30.92 25.70
N VAL A 484 18.59 29.86 25.71
CA VAL A 484 19.04 28.48 25.80
C VAL A 484 18.46 27.64 24.67
N THR A 485 19.07 26.49 24.39
CA THR A 485 18.53 25.53 23.42
C THR A 485 17.86 24.37 24.13
N VAL A 486 16.55 24.25 24.01
CA VAL A 486 15.82 23.08 24.51
C VAL A 486 15.96 21.96 23.49
N ILE A 487 16.47 20.83 23.95
CA ILE A 487 16.80 19.67 23.12
C ILE A 487 15.96 18.45 23.48
N GLY A 488 15.11 18.55 24.51
CA GLY A 488 14.30 17.44 24.95
C GLY A 488 13.47 17.77 26.18
N TYR A 489 12.74 16.77 26.66
CA TYR A 489 11.99 16.83 27.91
C TYR A 489 11.89 15.46 28.55
N THR A 490 11.62 15.47 29.85
CA THR A 490 11.31 14.30 30.67
C THR A 490 10.03 14.58 31.47
N PRO A 491 9.51 13.62 32.24
CA PRO A 491 8.43 13.92 33.19
C PRO A 491 8.76 15.01 34.22
N ASN A 492 10.05 15.32 34.45
CA ASN A 492 10.51 16.22 35.50
C ASN A 492 10.91 17.63 35.01
N GLY A 493 11.17 17.80 33.71
CA GLY A 493 11.65 19.08 33.18
C GLY A 493 12.17 19.01 31.75
N TYR A 494 12.68 20.14 31.26
CA TYR A 494 13.30 20.26 29.95
C TYR A 494 14.78 19.88 29.98
N ILE A 495 15.24 19.22 28.93
CA ILE A 495 16.67 18.97 28.68
C ILE A 495 17.18 20.13 27.85
N VAL A 496 18.20 20.83 28.34
CA VAL A 496 18.67 22.10 27.82
C VAL A 496 20.17 22.07 27.56
N ASN A 497 20.57 22.58 26.41
CA ASN A 497 21.93 23.03 26.15
C ASN A 497 21.98 24.55 26.42
N ASP A 498 22.60 24.93 27.52
CA ASP A 498 22.78 26.33 27.93
C ASP A 498 24.14 26.84 27.44
N PRO A 499 24.19 27.84 26.54
CA PRO A 499 25.45 28.26 25.94
C PRO A 499 26.42 28.93 26.94
N TRP A 500 25.97 29.36 28.12
CA TRP A 500 26.81 30.03 29.12
C TRP A 500 27.27 29.10 30.26
N GLY A 501 26.41 28.16 30.69
CA GLY A 501 26.67 27.26 31.82
C GLY A 501 25.38 26.91 32.57
N ASP A 502 25.46 26.34 33.77
CA ASP A 502 24.27 25.91 34.51
C ASP A 502 23.61 27.07 35.28
N ALA A 503 22.45 27.50 34.80
CA ALA A 503 21.66 28.56 35.40
C ALA A 503 21.14 28.21 36.82
N LEU A 504 20.97 26.93 37.16
CA LEU A 504 20.54 26.49 38.49
C LEU A 504 21.62 26.70 39.55
N THR A 505 22.88 26.77 39.14
CA THR A 505 24.01 27.12 40.02
C THR A 505 24.25 28.63 40.12
N GLY A 506 23.43 29.43 39.45
CA GLY A 506 23.74 30.84 39.22
C GLY A 506 24.95 31.02 38.31
N TYR A 507 25.21 30.04 37.41
CA TYR A 507 26.35 29.98 36.50
C TYR A 507 27.72 29.89 37.18
N ALA A 508 27.77 29.29 38.37
CA ALA A 508 29.04 28.88 38.98
C ALA A 508 29.66 27.70 38.21
N ASP A 509 28.83 26.81 37.65
CA ASP A 509 29.25 25.78 36.71
C ASP A 509 29.12 26.28 35.28
N THR A 510 30.15 26.04 34.46
CA THR A 510 30.22 26.47 33.06
C THR A 510 29.93 25.35 32.07
N GLU A 511 29.71 24.11 32.52
CA GLU A 511 29.22 23.03 31.66
C GLU A 511 27.72 23.21 31.42
N GLY A 512 27.37 23.51 30.17
CA GLY A 512 26.00 23.80 29.78
C GLY A 512 25.30 22.67 29.03
N ARG A 513 25.96 21.54 28.81
CA ARG A 513 25.43 20.44 27.98
C ARG A 513 24.39 19.60 28.73
N LYS A 514 23.24 19.36 28.10
CA LYS A 514 22.21 18.40 28.54
C LYS A 514 21.76 18.58 30.00
N LEU A 515 21.64 19.83 30.44
CA LEU A 515 21.14 20.18 31.77
C LEU A 515 19.64 19.87 31.88
N LEU A 516 19.19 19.41 33.04
CA LEU A 516 17.77 19.21 33.33
C LEU A 516 17.22 20.42 34.08
N TYR A 517 16.48 21.28 33.39
CA TYR A 517 15.80 22.43 33.99
C TYR A 517 14.37 22.03 34.39
N PRO A 518 14.03 22.05 35.70
CA PRO A 518 12.70 21.69 36.19
C PRO A 518 11.58 22.56 35.59
N TYR A 519 10.38 21.99 35.44
CA TYR A 519 9.26 22.72 34.84
C TYR A 519 8.87 23.99 35.62
N ASP A 520 8.86 23.94 36.94
CA ASP A 520 8.59 25.10 37.81
C ASP A 520 9.66 26.20 37.64
N TYR A 521 10.93 25.81 37.51
CA TYR A 521 12.02 26.73 37.19
C TYR A 521 11.79 27.40 35.83
N THR A 522 11.56 26.62 34.77
CA THR A 522 11.34 27.17 33.41
C THR A 522 10.08 28.04 33.32
N ASN A 523 8.98 27.67 33.97
CA ASN A 523 7.76 28.47 34.03
C ASN A 523 7.98 29.81 34.75
N ARG A 524 8.85 29.83 35.77
CA ARG A 524 9.21 31.07 36.47
C ARG A 524 10.07 32.00 35.61
N VAL A 525 11.06 31.46 34.89
CA VAL A 525 12.06 32.28 34.18
C VAL A 525 11.68 32.57 32.73
N CYS A 526 10.95 31.70 32.04
CA CYS A 526 10.55 31.88 30.64
C CYS A 526 9.14 32.46 30.47
N GLY A 527 8.41 32.64 31.58
CA GLY A 527 7.05 33.15 31.59
C GLY A 527 5.99 32.03 31.70
N PRO A 528 4.73 32.40 32.04
CA PRO A 528 3.63 31.46 32.12
C PRO A 528 3.24 30.92 30.74
N ASP A 529 2.46 29.85 30.72
CA ASP A 529 1.93 29.26 29.48
C ASP A 529 1.16 30.31 28.65
N GLY A 530 1.40 30.32 27.33
CA GLY A 530 0.87 31.34 26.42
C GLY A 530 1.62 32.67 26.44
N LYS A 531 2.71 32.79 27.23
CA LYS A 531 3.65 33.93 27.25
C LYS A 531 5.10 33.48 27.09
N VAL A 532 5.32 32.34 26.43
CA VAL A 532 6.65 31.78 26.23
C VAL A 532 7.30 32.42 25.00
N TRP A 533 8.47 33.01 25.20
CA TRP A 533 9.26 33.60 24.12
C TRP A 533 10.17 32.53 23.51
N ALA A 534 9.96 32.21 22.24
CA ALA A 534 10.78 31.20 21.56
C ALA A 534 10.89 31.45 20.06
N HIS A 535 12.03 31.03 19.49
CA HIS A 535 12.18 30.84 18.05
C HIS A 535 12.02 29.37 17.70
N PHE A 536 11.12 29.09 16.77
CA PHE A 536 10.99 27.78 16.13
C PHE A 536 11.69 27.83 14.77
N ILE A 537 12.58 26.85 14.54
CA ILE A 537 13.39 26.75 13.33
C ILE A 537 12.99 25.49 12.60
N ARG A 538 12.32 25.64 11.45
CA ARG A 538 11.74 24.54 10.68
C ARG A 538 12.39 24.47 9.30
N ARG A 539 12.58 23.27 8.76
CA ARG A 539 12.94 23.13 7.35
C ARG A 539 11.76 23.58 6.49
N ARG A 540 12.03 24.31 5.41
CA ARG A 540 11.00 24.63 4.42
C ARG A 540 10.48 23.33 3.80
N ALA A 541 9.15 23.25 3.66
CA ALA A 541 8.44 22.09 3.13
C ALA A 541 8.64 21.92 1.62
#